data_AF-A0A355H885-F1
#
_entry.id   AF-A0A355H885-F1
#
_cell.length_a   1.000
_cell.length_b   1.000
_cell.length_c   1.000
_cell.angle_alpha   90.00
_cell.angle_beta   90.00
_cell.angle_gamma   90.00
#
_symmetry.space_group_name_H-M   'P 1'
#
loop_
_entity.id
_entity.type
_entity.pdbx_description
1 polymer ?
#
loop_
_entity_poly.entity_id
_entity_poly.type
_entity_poly.pdbx_seq_one_letter_code
_entity_poly.pdbx_strand_id
1 'polypeptide(L)' 'EKRFIFKTLHETKGNRTHAAKTLGISIRTLRNKLNEYRAEGEDFELEPED' A
#
# COMPACT_ATOMS: atom_id res chain seq x y z
N GLU A 1 -5.07 7.15 4.88
CA GLU A 1 -4.16 6.93 3.72
C GLU A 1 -3.50 5.54 3.73
N LYS A 2 -2.80 5.13 4.79
CA LYS A 2 -2.11 3.82 4.89
C LYS A 2 -2.99 2.60 4.55
N ARG A 3 -4.15 2.47 5.23
CA ARG A 3 -5.14 1.39 4.96
C ARG A 3 -5.52 1.28 3.49
N PHE A 4 -5.70 2.41 2.83
CA PHE A 4 -6.08 2.45 1.41
C PHE A 4 -4.94 1.95 0.52
N ILE A 5 -3.68 2.34 0.82
CA ILE A 5 -2.50 1.86 0.10
C ILE A 5 -2.37 0.33 0.21
N PHE A 6 -2.52 -0.23 1.41
CA PHE A 6 -2.43 -1.67 1.63
C PHE A 6 -3.61 -2.42 1.01
N LYS A 7 -4.83 -1.90 1.13
CA LYS A 7 -6.02 -2.44 0.45
C LYS A 7 -5.83 -2.49 -1.06
N THR A 8 -5.39 -1.39 -1.68
CA THR A 8 -5.12 -1.36 -3.12
C THR A 8 -3.96 -2.28 -3.50
N LEU A 9 -2.93 -2.42 -2.67
CA LEU A 9 -1.87 -3.41 -2.91
C LEU A 9 -2.41 -4.84 -2.82
N HIS A 10 -3.30 -5.15 -1.89
CA HIS A 10 -3.95 -6.45 -1.79
C HIS A 10 -4.83 -6.73 -3.02
N GLU A 11 -5.69 -5.79 -3.41
CA GLU A 11 -6.56 -5.87 -4.60
C GLU A 11 -5.75 -6.05 -5.89
N THR A 12 -4.59 -5.40 -5.98
CA THR A 12 -3.66 -5.53 -7.13
C THR A 12 -2.64 -6.65 -6.96
N LYS A 13 -2.81 -7.53 -5.95
CA LYS A 13 -1.95 -8.69 -5.66
C LYS A 13 -0.46 -8.34 -5.54
N GLY A 14 -0.16 -7.20 -4.93
CA GLY A 14 1.18 -6.68 -4.72
C GLY A 14 1.79 -5.93 -5.91
N ASN A 15 1.04 -5.73 -7.00
CA ASN A 15 1.54 -5.00 -8.16
C ASN A 15 1.61 -3.50 -7.89
N ARG A 16 2.78 -3.04 -7.44
CA ARG A 16 3.06 -1.65 -7.07
C ARG A 16 2.83 -0.65 -8.21
N THR A 17 3.07 -1.03 -9.46
CA THR A 17 2.83 -0.14 -10.60
C THR A 17 1.33 0.08 -10.79
N HIS A 18 0.53 -0.98 -10.68
CA HIS A 18 -0.90 -0.87 -10.81
C HIS A 18 -1.53 -0.17 -9.60
N ALA A 19 -1.09 -0.52 -8.39
CA ALA A 19 -1.52 0.16 -7.17
C ALA A 19 -1.23 1.67 -7.20
N ALA A 20 -0.03 2.08 -7.64
CA ALA A 20 0.32 3.50 -7.76
C ALA A 20 -0.60 4.24 -8.74
N LYS A 21 -0.94 3.60 -9.88
CA LYS A 21 -1.91 4.15 -10.84
C LYS A 21 -3.30 4.30 -10.23
N THR A 22 -3.79 3.28 -9.52
CA THR A 22 -5.10 3.31 -8.84
C THR A 22 -5.15 4.36 -7.72
N LEU A 23 -4.06 4.53 -6.98
CA LEU A 23 -3.91 5.54 -5.93
C LEU A 23 -3.68 6.96 -6.47
N GLY A 24 -3.46 7.14 -7.78
CA GLY A 24 -3.18 8.44 -8.39
C GLY A 24 -1.84 9.05 -7.98
N ILE A 25 -0.88 8.24 -7.52
CA ILE A 25 0.44 8.69 -7.08
C ILE A 25 1.56 8.09 -7.92
N SER A 26 2.75 8.70 -7.86
CA SER A 26 3.92 8.11 -8.50
C SER A 26 4.32 6.80 -7.81
N ILE A 27 4.90 5.86 -8.57
CA ILE A 27 5.44 4.62 -8.00
C ILE A 27 6.55 4.89 -6.97
N ARG A 28 7.28 6.01 -7.10
CA ARG A 28 8.27 6.47 -6.12
C ARG A 28 7.60 6.84 -4.80
N THR A 29 6.51 7.62 -4.86
CA THR A 29 5.72 7.99 -3.68
C THR A 29 5.19 6.76 -2.97
N LEU A 30 4.65 5.79 -3.72
CA LEU A 30 4.18 4.52 -3.15
C LEU A 30 5.32 3.78 -2.42
N ARG A 31 6.50 3.68 -3.04
CA ARG A 31 7.67 3.03 -2.41
C ARG A 31 8.15 3.76 -1.16
N ASN A 32 8.18 5.09 -1.17
CA ASN A 32 8.56 5.88 0.00
C ASN A 32 7.61 5.62 1.16
N LYS A 33 6.29 5.69 0.91
CA LYS A 33 5.27 5.39 1.93
C LYS A 33 5.40 3.97 2.48
N LEU A 34 5.63 2.98 1.62
CA LEU A 34 5.87 1.59 2.07
C LEU A 34 7.13 1.46 2.93
N ASN A 35 8.19 2.20 2.61
CA ASN A 35 9.41 2.20 3.41
C ASN A 35 9.20 2.91 4.77
N GLU A 36 8.48 4.02 4.79
CA GLU A 36 8.08 4.72 6.02
C GLU A 36 7.30 3.79 6.93
N TYR A 37 6.27 3.10 6.41
CA TYR A 37 5.44 2.19 7.22
C TYR A 37 6.24 0.99 7.75
N ARG A 38 7.19 0.46 6.95
CA ARG A 38 8.12 -0.57 7.42
C ARG A 38 9.06 -0.08 8.51
N ALA A 39 9.55 1.16 8.41
CA ALA A 39 10.42 1.75 9.43
C ALA A 39 9.68 2.06 10.72
N GLU A 40 8.38 2.36 10.63
CA GLU A 40 7.48 2.57 11.78
C GLU A 40 7.08 1.26 12.48
N GLY A 41 7.44 0.09 11.93
CA GLY A 41 7.16 -1.21 12.55
C GLY A 41 5.69 -1.65 12.49
N GLU A 42 4.88 -1.00 11.66
CA GLU A 42 3.47 -1.39 11.45
C GLU A 42 3.39 -2.57 10.47
N ASP A 43 3.26 -3.78 11.01
CA ASP A 43 2.79 -4.93 10.22
C ASP A 43 1.26 -4.85 10.16
N PHE A 44 0.75 -4.38 9.03
CA PHE A 44 -0.69 -4.24 8.81
C PHE A 44 -1.29 -5.63 8.53
N GLU A 45 -1.76 -6.31 9.57
CA GLU A 45 -2.73 -7.38 9.38
C GLU A 45 -4.04 -6.75 8.89
N LEU A 46 -4.33 -6.95 7.60
CA LEU A 46 -5.65 -6.67 7.06
C LEU A 46 -6.57 -7.74 7.64
N GLU A 47 -7.27 -7.42 8.72
CA GLU A 47 -8.45 -8.20 9.11
C GLU A 47 -9.35 -8.27 7.88
N PRO A 48 -9.75 -9.48 7.42
CA PRO A 48 -10.75 -9.59 6.38
C PRO A 48 -12.02 -8.91 6.90
N GLU A 49 -12.44 -7.82 6.25
CA GLU A 49 -13.80 -7.31 6.44
C GLU A 49 -14.74 -8.41 5.93
N ASP A 50 -15.49 -9.03 6.85
CA ASP A 50 -16.50 -10.07 6.60
C ASP A 50 -17.42 -9.77 5.39
#